data_AF-A0A2E4E042-F1
#
_entry.id   AF-A0A2E4E042-F1
#
_cell.length_a   1.000
_cell.length_b   1.000
_cell.length_c   1.000
_cell.angle_alpha   90.00
_cell.angle_beta   90.00
_cell.angle_gamma   90.00
#
_symmetry.space_group_name_H-M   'P 1'
#
loop_
_entity.id
_entity.type
_entity.pdbx_description
1 polymer ?
#
loop_
_entity_poly.entity_id
_entity_poly.type
_entity_poly.pdbx_seq_one_letter_code
_entity_poly.pdbx_strand_id
1 'polypeptide(L)' 'MAHEDLVSYYKLNFALMQHHKYSLTELENMIPWEREIYISLLQQYIEEENLKAQQERNG' A
#
# COMPACT_ATOMS: atom_id res chain seq x y z
N MET A 1 0.14 -18.52 8.42
CA MET A 1 -0.47 -17.29 7.90
C MET A 1 -0.26 -16.06 8.80
N ALA A 2 -0.07 -16.20 10.13
CA ALA A 2 0.20 -15.05 11.01
C ALA A 2 1.62 -14.41 10.87
N HIS A 3 2.60 -15.13 10.32
CA HIS A 3 3.97 -14.63 10.15
C HIS A 3 4.17 -13.78 8.88
N GLU A 4 3.30 -13.98 7.87
CA GLU A 4 3.22 -13.12 6.68
C GLU A 4 2.58 -11.77 7.01
N ASP A 5 1.68 -11.74 8.01
CA ASP A 5 0.95 -10.54 8.41
C ASP A 5 1.88 -9.45 8.98
N LEU A 6 2.82 -9.82 9.86
CA LEU A 6 3.71 -8.84 10.49
C LEU A 6 4.71 -8.25 9.48
N VAL A 7 5.25 -9.10 8.60
CA VAL A 7 6.19 -8.66 7.55
C VAL A 7 5.47 -7.79 6.53
N SER A 8 4.26 -8.17 6.13
CA SER A 8 3.42 -7.38 5.22
C SER A 8 3.03 -6.04 5.84
N TYR A 9 2.73 -6.02 7.14
CA TYR A 9 2.44 -4.83 7.91
C TYR A 9 3.61 -3.83 7.89
N TYR A 10 4.83 -4.29 8.20
CA TYR A 10 6.01 -3.41 8.17
C TYR A 10 6.40 -2.96 6.76
N LYS A 11 6.23 -3.81 5.74
CA LYS A 11 6.46 -3.44 4.34
C LYS A 11 5.49 -2.37 3.87
N LEU A 12 4.22 -2.50 4.22
CA LEU A 12 3.19 -1.52 3.90
C LEU A 12 3.48 -0.18 4.59
N ASN A 13 3.77 -0.20 5.89
CA ASN A 13 4.14 1.00 6.64
C ASN A 13 5.38 1.69 6.03
N PHE A 14 6.40 0.90 5.65
CA PHE A 14 7.58 1.44 4.98
C PHE A 14 7.24 2.10 3.64
N ALA A 15 6.40 1.47 2.82
CA ALA A 15 5.95 2.04 1.55
C ALA A 15 5.15 3.34 1.75
N LEU A 16 4.29 3.39 2.77
CA LEU A 16 3.52 4.58 3.13
C LEU A 16 4.41 5.73 3.61
N MET A 17 5.46 5.44 4.37
CA MET A 17 6.45 6.45 4.75
C MET A 17 7.23 7.00 3.54
N GLN A 18 7.64 6.11 2.62
CA GLN A 18 8.49 6.48 1.48
C GLN A 18 7.73 7.20 0.37
N HIS A 19 6.55 6.71 0.01
CA HIS A 19 5.79 7.21 -1.14
C HIS A 19 4.69 8.20 -0.76
N HIS A 20 4.19 8.14 0.48
CA HIS A 20 3.04 8.95 0.92
C HIS A 20 3.35 9.90 2.09
N LYS A 21 4.63 10.05 2.47
CA LYS A 21 5.12 11.01 3.49
C LYS A 21 4.44 10.91 4.86
N TYR A 22 3.83 9.77 5.19
CA TYR A 22 3.32 9.54 6.54
C TYR A 22 4.48 9.44 7.54
N SER A 23 4.33 10.09 8.68
CA SER A 23 5.24 9.91 9.82
C SER A 23 4.92 8.62 10.57
N LEU A 24 5.91 8.08 11.28
CA LEU A 24 5.73 6.88 12.12
C LEU A 24 4.62 7.09 13.15
N THR A 25 4.53 8.30 13.70
CA THR A 25 3.50 8.71 14.66
C THR A 25 2.09 8.72 14.06
N GLU A 26 1.94 9.12 12.81
CA GLU A 26 0.65 9.07 12.12
C GLU A 26 0.23 7.62 11.82
N LEU A 27 1.17 6.75 11.46
CA LEU A 27 0.90 5.33 11.21
C LEU A 27 0.54 4.57 12.49
N GLU A 28 1.19 4.91 13.61
CA GLU A 28 0.89 4.32 14.92
C GLU A 28 -0.46 4.80 15.49
N ASN A 29 -0.86 6.04 15.19
CA ASN A 29 -2.17 6.57 15.61
C ASN A 29 -3.29 6.32 14.59
N MET A 30 -2.99 5.72 13.43
CA MET A 30 -3.98 5.47 12.38
C MET A 30 -5.03 4.46 12.88
N ILE A 31 -6.31 4.79 12.69
CA ILE A 31 -7.38 3.89 13.12
C ILE A 31 -7.36 2.64 12.22
N PRO A 32 -7.54 1.42 12.75
CA PRO A 32 -7.40 0.18 11.98
C PRO A 32 -8.18 0.14 10.65
N TRP A 33 -9.37 0.73 10.59
CA TRP A 33 -10.20 0.76 9.38
C TRP A 33 -9.69 1.72 8.30
N GLU A 34 -9.03 2.84 8.66
CA GLU A 34 -8.44 3.75 7.67
C GLU A 34 -7.34 3.06 6.88
N ARG A 35 -6.56 2.21 7.57
CA ARG A 35 -5.51 1.41 6.93
C ARG A 35 -6.07 0.48 5.86
N GLU A 36 -7.23 -0.15 6.10
CA GLU A 36 -7.89 -1.03 5.12
C GLU A 36 -8.31 -0.24 3.87
N ILE A 37 -8.82 0.98 4.03
CA ILE A 37 -9.17 1.85 2.91
C ILE A 37 -7.92 2.24 2.13
N TYR A 38 -6.84 2.63 2.80
CA TYR A 38 -5.58 2.98 2.13
C TYR A 38 -4.97 1.80 1.36
N ILE A 39 -5.00 0.59 1.93
CA ILE A 39 -4.57 -0.63 1.24
C ILE A 39 -5.43 -0.85 -0.01
N SER A 40 -6.75 -0.70 0.10
CA SER A 40 -7.67 -0.90 -1.02
C SER A 40 -7.40 0.08 -2.16
N LEU A 41 -7.18 1.36 -1.84
CA LEU A 41 -6.81 2.38 -2.82
C LEU A 41 -5.44 2.11 -3.47
N LEU A 42 -4.46 1.64 -2.68
CA LEU A 42 -3.13 1.28 -3.19
C LEU A 42 -3.20 0.08 -4.14
N GLN A 43 -4.00 -0.94 -3.81
CA GLN A 43 -4.25 -2.08 -4.69
C GLN A 43 -4.86 -1.64 -6.02
N GLN A 44 -5.87 -0.77 -5.99
CA GLN A 44 -6.46 -0.20 -7.20
C GLN A 44 -5.44 0.56 -8.05
N TYR A 45 -4.62 1.41 -7.44
CA TYR A 45 -3.59 2.15 -8.15
C TYR A 45 -2.57 1.24 -8.83
N ILE A 46 -2.08 0.20 -8.13
CA ILE A 46 -1.13 -0.76 -8.70
C ILE A 46 -1.76 -1.54 -9.86
N GLU A 47 -3.03 -1.92 -9.75
CA GLU A 47 -3.76 -2.61 -10.80
C GLU A 47 -3.90 -1.73 -12.06
N GLU A 48 -4.25 -0.45 -11.89
CA GLU A 48 -4.30 0.52 -12.98
C GLU A 48 -2.94 0.74 -13.67
N GLU A 49 -1.87 0.89 -12.89
CA GLU A 49 -0.51 1.07 -13.43
C GLU A 49 -0.04 -0.17 -14.20
N ASN A 50 -0.33 -1.37 -13.69
CA ASN A 50 -0.04 -2.62 -14.39
C ASN A 50 -0.84 -2.72 -15.70
N LEU A 51 -2.11 -2.30 -15.69
CA LEU A 51 -2.95 -2.30 -16.88
C LEU A 51 -2.39 -1.35 -17.95
N LYS A 52 -1.97 -0.14 -17.56
CA LYS A 52 -1.31 0.83 -18.45
C LYS A 52 -0.02 0.26 -19.03
N ALA A 53 0.87 -0.28 -18.18
CA ALA A 53 2.13 -0.88 -18.62
C ALA A 53 1.90 -2.08 -19.57
N GLN A 54 0.82 -2.84 -19.37
CA GLN A 54 0.46 -3.94 -20.26
C GLN A 54 -0.11 -3.46 -21.59
N GLN A 55 -0.86 -2.35 -21.61
CA GLN A 55 -1.31 -1.71 -22.84
C GLN A 55 -0.12 -1.14 -23.64
N GLU A 56 0.84 -0.49 -22.99
CA GLU A 56 2.06 0.03 -23.63
C GLU A 56 2.95 -1.08 -24.21
N ARG A 57 2.94 -2.29 -23.61
CA ARG A 57 3.68 -3.45 -24.13
C ARG A 57 3.02 -4.14 -25.32
N ASN A 58 1.70 -4.00 -25.46
CA ASN A 58 0.91 -4.70 -26.48
C ASN A 58 0.50 -3.79 -27.66
N GLY A 59 0.84 -2.50 -27.63
CA GLY A 59 0.69 -1.55 -28.74
C GLY A 59 2.01 -1.32 -29.47
#